data_AF-A0A4Y2KDR7-F1
#
_entry.id   AF-A0A4Y2KDR7-F1
#
_cell.length_a   1.000
_cell.length_b   1.000
_cell.length_c   1.000
_cell.angle_alpha   90.00
_cell.angle_beta   90.00
_cell.angle_gamma   90.00
#
_symmetry.space_group_name_H-M   'P 1'
#
loop_
_entity.id
_entity.type
_entity.pdbx_description
1 polymer ?
#
loop_
_entity_poly.entity_id
_entity_poly.type
_entity_poly.pdbx_seq_one_letter_code
_entity_poly.pdbx_strand_id
1 'polypeptide(L)'
;MKEHIAQILELIAKLKAVGEEIKDHHIAALFVVSVPKSYDTLITALEARPENELTPELIKNKLTDEYNRLKEQASDRKLAQAFKANVTFKSHKQNKNDKFCTFCKTRSFKGILLSLKQELWI
;
A
#
# COMPACT_ATOMS: atom_id res chain seq x y z
N MET A 1 -6.67 -11.05 -12.07
CA MET A 1 -7.48 -9.85 -12.42
C MET A 1 -8.14 -10.01 -13.77
N LYS A 2 -7.39 -10.34 -14.83
CA LYS A 2 -7.95 -10.59 -16.17
C LYS A 2 -9.07 -11.65 -16.14
N GLU A 3 -8.84 -12.73 -15.39
CA GLU A 3 -9.78 -13.83 -15.21
C GLU A 3 -11.06 -13.36 -14.49
N HIS A 4 -10.92 -12.56 -13.44
CA HIS A 4 -12.05 -11.99 -12.70
C HIS A 4 -12.89 -11.05 -13.57
N ILE A 5 -12.25 -10.19 -14.37
CA ILE A 5 -12.94 -9.34 -15.36
C ILE A 5 -13.70 -10.20 -16.36
N ALA A 6 -13.06 -11.25 -16.90
CA ALA A 6 -13.69 -12.16 -17.85
C ALA A 6 -14.92 -12.86 -17.25
N GLN A 7 -14.85 -13.33 -16.00
CA GLN A 7 -15.98 -13.95 -15.30
C GLN A 7 -17.16 -13.00 -15.13
N ILE A 8 -16.91 -11.74 -14.77
CA ILE A 8 -17.96 -10.72 -14.66
C ILE A 8 -18.60 -10.44 -16.03
N LEU A 9 -17.79 -10.31 -17.08
CA LEU A 9 -18.30 -10.07 -18.44
C LEU A 9 -19.12 -11.26 -18.96
N GLU A 10 -18.69 -12.49 -18.65
CA GLU A 10 -19.44 -13.69 -18.99
C GLU A 10 -20.79 -13.74 -18.26
N LEU A 11 -20.82 -13.38 -16.98
CA LEU A 11 -22.05 -13.28 -16.20
C LEU A 11 -23.01 -12.24 -16.81
N ILE A 12 -22.50 -11.06 -17.16
CA ILE A 12 -23.29 -10.02 -17.82
C ILE A 12 -23.83 -10.52 -19.17
N ALA A 13 -23.02 -11.22 -19.96
CA ALA A 13 -23.45 -11.78 -21.24
C ALA A 13 -24.57 -12.81 -21.08
N LYS A 14 -24.47 -13.68 -20.06
CA LYS A 14 -25.53 -14.66 -19.72
C LYS A 14 -26.83 -13.99 -19.32
N LEU A 15 -26.76 -12.92 -18.51
CA LEU A 15 -27.94 -12.15 -18.12
C LEU A 15 -28.58 -11.45 -19.33
N LYS A 16 -27.76 -10.83 -20.20
CA LYS A 16 -28.27 -10.24 -21.45
C LYS A 16 -28.93 -11.27 -22.37
N ALA A 17 -28.40 -12.49 -22.42
CA ALA A 17 -28.95 -13.57 -23.25
C ALA A 17 -30.36 -14.02 -22.80
N VAL A 18 -30.72 -13.84 -21.53
CA VAL A 18 -32.08 -14.12 -21.02
C VAL A 18 -33.03 -12.93 -21.14
N GLY A 19 -32.58 -11.83 -21.76
CA GLY A 19 -33.39 -10.64 -22.00
C GLY A 19 -33.21 -9.51 -20.99
N GLU A 20 -32.28 -9.64 -20.03
CA GLU A 20 -32.03 -8.59 -19.05
C GLU A 20 -31.21 -7.43 -19.64
N GLU A 21 -31.72 -6.21 -19.46
CA GLU A 21 -31.00 -5.00 -19.82
C GLU A 21 -30.12 -4.52 -18.65
N ILE A 22 -28.81 -4.71 -18.80
CA ILE A 22 -27.84 -4.22 -17.81
C ILE A 22 -27.19 -2.93 -18.32
N LYS A 23 -27.57 -1.81 -17.70
CA LYS A 23 -27.01 -0.49 -17.96
C LYS A 23 -25.54 -0.41 -17.54
N ASP A 24 -24.78 0.43 -18.22
CA ASP A 24 -23.33 0.57 -18.00
C ASP A 24 -22.96 0.96 -16.57
N HIS A 25 -23.75 1.82 -15.91
CA HIS A 25 -23.48 2.20 -14.52
C HIS A 25 -23.63 1.02 -13.56
N HIS A 26 -24.53 0.07 -13.82
CA HIS A 26 -24.64 -1.16 -13.03
C HIS A 26 -23.42 -2.06 -13.26
N ILE A 27 -22.93 -2.13 -14.50
CA ILE A 27 -21.70 -2.89 -14.83
C ILE A 27 -20.49 -2.26 -14.12
N ALA A 28 -20.39 -0.93 -14.13
CA ALA A 28 -19.36 -0.17 -13.44
C ALA A 28 -19.39 -0.43 -11.93
N ALA A 29 -20.56 -0.32 -11.30
CA ALA A 29 -20.75 -0.63 -9.89
C ALA A 29 -20.38 -2.08 -9.57
N LEU A 30 -20.77 -3.04 -10.42
CA LEU A 30 -20.43 -4.46 -10.24
C LEU A 30 -18.92 -4.68 -10.22
N PHE A 31 -18.16 -4.02 -11.09
CA PHE A 31 -16.70 -4.09 -11.02
C PHE A 31 -16.15 -3.54 -9.70
N VAL A 32 -16.63 -2.37 -9.26
CA VAL A 32 -16.17 -1.71 -8.02
C VAL A 32 -16.43 -2.57 -6.78
N VAL A 33 -17.62 -3.17 -6.65
CA VAL A 33 -17.97 -3.98 -5.46
C VAL A 33 -17.33 -5.37 -5.45
N SER A 34 -16.85 -5.84 -6.61
CA SER A 34 -16.33 -7.21 -6.76
C SER A 34 -14.86 -7.39 -6.39
N VAL A 35 -14.12 -6.29 -6.15
CA VAL A 35 -12.67 -6.33 -5.93
C VAL A 35 -12.31 -6.34 -4.44
N PRO A 36 -11.17 -6.93 -4.05
CA PRO A 36 -10.78 -7.02 -2.65
C PRO A 36 -10.29 -5.67 -2.08
N LYS A 37 -10.25 -5.56 -0.75
CA LYS A 37 -9.83 -4.34 -0.02
C LYS A 37 -8.46 -3.77 -0.40
N SER A 38 -7.59 -4.56 -1.01
CA SER A 38 -6.31 -4.06 -1.54
C SER A 38 -6.49 -2.99 -2.63
N TYR A 39 -7.70 -2.85 -3.19
CA TYR A 39 -8.06 -1.85 -4.18
C TYR A 39 -8.77 -0.63 -3.58
N ASP A 40 -9.00 -0.55 -2.26
CA ASP A 40 -9.79 0.53 -1.61
C ASP A 40 -9.32 1.93 -2.04
N THR A 41 -8.01 2.16 -2.11
CA THR A 41 -7.45 3.45 -2.56
C THR A 41 -7.86 3.79 -4.00
N LEU A 42 -7.86 2.81 -4.91
CA LEU A 42 -8.33 3.01 -6.27
C LEU A 42 -9.83 3.26 -6.29
N ILE A 43 -10.60 2.50 -5.53
CA ILE A 43 -12.06 2.64 -5.46
C ILE A 43 -12.46 4.03 -4.98
N THR A 44 -11.87 4.52 -3.88
CA THR A 44 -12.11 5.89 -3.40
C THR A 44 -11.81 6.94 -4.47
N ALA A 45 -10.73 6.76 -5.24
CA ALA A 45 -10.38 7.68 -6.33
C ALA A 45 -11.35 7.60 -7.53
N LEU A 46 -11.97 6.44 -7.75
CA LEU A 46 -13.01 6.26 -8.77
C LEU A 46 -14.33 6.89 -8.32
N GLU A 47 -14.73 6.68 -7.06
CA GLU A 47 -15.97 7.24 -6.48
C GLU A 47 -15.96 8.77 -6.40
N ALA A 48 -14.79 9.40 -6.34
CA ALA A 48 -14.65 10.86 -6.37
C ALA A 48 -14.92 11.47 -7.76
N ARG A 49 -15.01 10.66 -8.82
CA ARG A 49 -15.30 11.12 -10.19
C ARG A 49 -16.80 11.25 -10.41
N PRO A 50 -17.24 12.12 -11.33
CA PRO A 50 -18.65 12.21 -11.65
C PRO A 50 -19.14 10.93 -12.35
N GLU A 51 -20.39 10.54 -12.08
CA GLU A 51 -20.97 9.26 -12.52
C GLU A 51 -20.95 9.06 -14.04
N ASN A 52 -21.05 10.14 -14.81
CA ASN A 52 -21.00 10.10 -16.28
C ASN A 52 -19.62 9.72 -16.84
N GLU A 53 -18.55 9.85 -16.05
CA GLU A 53 -17.19 9.45 -16.44
C GLU A 53 -16.84 8.02 -16.01
N LEU A 54 -17.64 7.41 -15.12
CA LEU A 54 -17.45 6.07 -14.58
C LEU A 54 -17.95 4.99 -15.55
N THR A 55 -17.27 4.87 -16.68
CA THR A 55 -17.57 3.84 -17.69
C THR A 55 -16.99 2.48 -17.32
N PRO A 56 -17.63 1.36 -17.73
CA PRO A 56 -17.05 0.03 -17.59
C PRO A 56 -15.65 -0.11 -18.20
N GLU A 57 -15.42 0.56 -19.34
CA GLU A 57 -14.12 0.62 -20.03
C GLU A 57 -13.03 1.19 -19.12
N LEU A 58 -13.28 2.36 -18.54
CA LEU A 58 -12.35 3.04 -17.65
C LEU A 58 -12.00 2.18 -16.44
N ILE A 59 -13.01 1.58 -15.80
CA ILE A 59 -12.82 0.78 -14.59
C ILE A 59 -11.99 -0.48 -14.89
N LYS A 60 -12.29 -1.20 -15.98
CA LYS A 60 -11.48 -2.37 -16.41
C LYS A 60 -10.00 -2.00 -16.56
N ASN A 61 -9.72 -0.87 -17.21
CA ASN A 61 -8.36 -0.39 -17.43
C ASN A 61 -7.68 -0.08 -16.09
N LYS A 62 -8.35 0.68 -15.21
CA LYS A 62 -7.81 1.02 -13.89
C LYS A 62 -7.57 -0.16 -12.96
N LEU A 63 -8.47 -1.15 -12.97
CA LEU A 63 -8.28 -2.40 -12.22
C LEU A 63 -7.07 -3.20 -12.73
N THR A 64 -6.84 -3.19 -14.04
CA THR A 64 -5.68 -3.85 -14.66
C THR A 64 -4.38 -3.13 -14.33
N ASP A 65 -4.37 -1.80 -14.41
CA ASP A 65 -3.23 -0.97 -14.03
C ASP A 65 -2.83 -1.21 -12.56
N GLU A 66 -3.81 -1.19 -11.66
CA GLU A 66 -3.58 -1.39 -10.24
C GLU A 66 -3.09 -2.81 -9.93
N TYR A 67 -3.62 -3.81 -10.61
CA TYR A 67 -3.10 -5.18 -10.50
C TYR A 67 -1.61 -5.27 -10.87
N ASN A 68 -1.20 -4.63 -11.97
CA ASN A 68 0.19 -4.61 -12.40
C ASN A 68 1.07 -3.86 -11.39
N ARG A 69 0.61 -2.71 -10.90
CA ARG A 69 1.29 -1.92 -9.86
C ARG A 69 1.52 -2.73 -8.59
N LEU A 70 0.51 -3.46 -8.12
CA LEU A 70 0.62 -4.32 -6.94
C LEU A 70 1.59 -5.49 -7.16
N LYS A 71 1.60 -6.07 -8.37
CA LYS A 71 2.52 -7.14 -8.75
C LYS A 71 3.98 -6.67 -8.74
N GLU A 72 4.25 -5.49 -9.28
CA GLU A 72 5.59 -4.87 -9.30
C GLU A 72 6.09 -4.56 -7.89
N GLN A 73 5.23 -4.00 -7.03
CA GLN A 73 5.59 -3.74 -5.63
C GLN A 73 5.89 -5.02 -4.84
N ALA A 74 5.17 -6.11 -5.12
CA ALA A 74 5.44 -7.40 -4.48
C ALA A 74 6.83 -7.93 -4.86
N SER A 75 7.24 -7.80 -6.13
CA SER A 75 8.61 -8.15 -6.54
C SER A 75 9.67 -7.27 -5.89
N ASP A 76 9.46 -5.95 -5.83
CA ASP A 76 10.42 -5.01 -5.22
C ASP A 76 10.58 -5.27 -3.72
N ARG A 77 9.47 -5.52 -3.01
CA ARG A 77 9.50 -5.88 -1.59
C ARG A 77 10.25 -7.20 -1.38
N LYS A 78 10.04 -8.19 -2.24
CA LYS A 78 10.76 -9.47 -2.18
C LYS A 78 12.26 -9.28 -2.40
N LEU A 79 12.66 -8.43 -3.35
CA LEU A 79 14.05 -8.09 -3.60
C LEU A 79 14.67 -7.38 -2.39
N ALA A 80 14.01 -6.37 -1.85
CA ALA A 80 14.48 -5.64 -0.66
C ALA A 80 14.60 -6.54 0.58
N GLN A 81 13.68 -7.50 0.77
CA GLN A 81 13.76 -8.49 1.83
C GLN A 81 14.94 -9.46 1.62
N ALA A 82 15.18 -9.93 0.39
CA ALA A 82 16.33 -10.78 0.08
C ALA A 82 17.66 -10.05 0.33
N PHE A 83 17.77 -8.77 -0.04
CA PHE A 83 18.93 -7.95 0.30
C PHE A 83 19.11 -7.83 1.81
N LYS A 84 18.06 -7.52 2.58
CA LYS A 84 18.12 -7.43 4.05
C LYS A 84 18.57 -8.73 4.72
N ALA A 85 18.15 -9.89 4.22
CA ALA A 85 18.59 -11.18 4.75
C ALA A 85 20.10 -11.42 4.51
N ASN A 86 20.63 -10.99 3.35
CA ASN A 86 22.05 -11.12 3.01
C ASN A 86 22.96 -10.09 3.67
N VAL A 87 22.46 -8.89 4.00
CA VAL A 87 23.14 -7.99 4.95
C VAL A 87 22.76 -8.35 6.38
N THR A 88 23.18 -9.52 6.83
CA THR A 88 23.41 -9.72 8.26
C THR A 88 24.57 -8.80 8.63
N PHE A 89 24.27 -7.55 8.99
CA PHE A 89 25.24 -6.69 9.65
C PHE A 89 25.66 -7.46 10.89
N LYS A 90 26.86 -8.06 10.86
CA LYS A 90 27.53 -8.54 12.07
C LYS A 90 27.56 -7.33 12.98
N SER A 91 26.66 -7.30 13.95
CA SER A 91 26.64 -6.28 14.97
C SER A 91 27.92 -6.51 15.75
N HIS A 92 29.00 -5.86 15.31
CA HIS A 92 30.17 -5.72 16.15
C HIS A 92 29.64 -5.12 17.43
N LYS A 93 29.76 -5.87 18.51
CA LYS A 93 29.35 -5.52 19.87
C LYS A 93 30.04 -4.20 20.24
N GLN A 94 29.47 -3.08 19.83
CA GLN A 94 30.07 -1.78 20.05
C GLN A 94 29.98 -1.50 21.53
N ASN A 95 31.15 -1.40 22.15
CA ASN A 95 31.30 -1.00 23.52
C ASN A 95 30.59 0.35 23.69
N LYS A 96 29.69 0.45 24.67
CA LYS A 96 28.64 1.49 24.79
C LYS A 96 29.16 2.91 25.07
N ASN A 97 30.45 3.18 24.94
CA ASN A 97 31.04 4.42 25.39
C ASN A 97 31.64 5.15 24.19
N ASP A 98 31.11 6.34 23.92
CA ASP A 98 31.52 7.32 22.90
C ASP A 98 30.89 7.25 21.52
N LYS A 99 29.61 7.67 21.47
CA LYS A 99 29.03 8.25 20.25
C LYS A 99 29.27 9.77 20.26
N PHE A 100 30.11 10.25 19.34
CA PHE A 100 30.26 11.69 19.05
C PHE A 100 29.61 12.02 17.70
N CYS A 101 29.06 13.23 17.58
CA CYS A 101 28.45 13.76 16.36
C CYS A 101 29.54 14.14 15.35
N THR A 102 29.60 13.48 14.19
CA THR A 102 30.64 13.75 13.16
C THR A 102 30.51 15.12 12.52
N PHE A 103 29.31 15.70 12.52
CA PHE A 103 29.04 17.02 11.94
C PHE A 103 29.45 18.17 12.86
N CYS A 104 29.24 18.00 14.16
CA CYS A 104 29.40 19.05 15.15
C CYS A 104 30.59 18.84 16.11
N LYS A 105 31.27 17.69 16.04
CA LYS A 105 32.40 17.23 16.88
C LYS A 105 32.21 17.34 18.40
N THR A 106 31.05 17.76 18.88
CA THR A 106 30.72 17.79 20.30
C THR A 106 30.22 16.41 20.77
N ARG A 107 30.74 15.94 21.91
CA ARG A 107 30.22 14.77 22.61
C ARG A 107 28.76 15.03 22.99
N SER A 108 27.90 14.05 22.74
CA SER A 108 26.48 14.09 23.11
C SER A 108 26.36 14.29 24.63
N PHE A 109 25.92 15.46 25.09
CA PHE A 109 25.61 15.71 26.50
C PHE A 109 24.36 14.89 26.90
N LYS A 110 24.55 13.61 27.21
CA LYS A 110 23.59 12.82 27.99
C LYS A 110 24.26 12.50 29.32
N GLY A 111 24.11 13.41 30.29
CA GLY A 111 24.73 13.21 31.60
C GLY A 111 24.60 14.29 32.67
N ILE A 112 23.87 15.41 32.48
CA ILE A 112 23.63 16.40 33.56
C ILE A 112 22.13 16.68 33.70
N LEU A 113 21.32 15.64 33.85
CA LEU A 113 19.92 15.80 34.31
C LEU A 113 19.43 14.55 35.07
N LEU A 114 20.35 13.78 35.66
CA LEU A 114 20.06 12.63 36.52
C LEU A 114 20.89 12.63 37.83
N SER A 115 21.49 13.76 38.20
CA SER A 115 22.26 13.88 39.45
C SER A 115 21.97 15.17 40.25
N LEU A 116 20.78 15.75 40.08
CA LEU A 116 20.28 16.86 40.90
C LEU A 116 18.76 16.71 41.13
N LYS A 117 18.33 15.50 41.54
CA LYS A 117 16.97 15.27 42.06
C LYS A 117 16.96 14.28 43.23
N GLN A 118 17.98 14.38 44.07
CA GLN A 118 18.04 13.91 45.44
C GLN A 118 18.82 15.01 46.17
N GLU A 119 18.38 15.42 47.36
CA GLU A 119 18.87 16.56 48.16
C GLU A 119 18.21 17.92 47.90
N LEU A 120 16.89 17.99 48.02
CA LEU A 120 16.24 19.04 48.82
C LEU A 120 14.82 18.54 49.14
N TRP A 121 14.73 17.85 50.28
CA TRP A 121 13.52 17.49 51.00
C TRP A 121 13.26 18.59 52.03
N ILE A 122 11.98 18.85 52.34
CA ILE A 122 11.42 19.77 53.35
C ILE A 122 11.11 21.18 52.84
#